data_AF-A0A5C6UR55-F1
#
_entry.id   AF-A0A5C6UR55-F1
#
_cell.length_a   1.000
_cell.length_b   1.000
_cell.length_c   1.000
_cell.angle_alpha   90.00
_cell.angle_beta   90.00
_cell.angle_gamma   90.00
#
_symmetry.space_group_name_H-M   'P 1'
#
loop_
_entity.id
_entity.type
_entity.pdbx_description
1 polymer ?
#
loop_
_entity_poly.entity_id
_entity_poly.type
_entity_poly.pdbx_seq_one_letter_code
_entity_poly.pdbx_strand_id
1 'polypeptide(L)'
;MRVHLRGLLIALLLILVAAACRGEDAKTPGDEGQRKEKSARTPDSEPEPREVFGLPLPPDYSDRLEISETLVTVHTSMTVAELSAFFRSRLVDYEYVEMSGRVRVLPLRPHSPSLEFYTLAGRHGQLVIDYHAAPDVAARELARSQSLEAIAEKDGDLARALEHARNNPTTNRGERAPWLSAMRGKPVELRTSDGELLAPGAVWGEPYTPPPGSPLYGEQNRENFGRPFGDWRMH
;
A
#
# COMPACT_ATOMS: atom_id res chain seq x y z
N MET A 1 -17.05 -46.35 -52.91
CA MET A 1 -15.85 -46.29 -52.05
C MET A 1 -16.18 -45.49 -50.80
N ARG A 2 -16.15 -46.18 -49.65
CA ARG A 2 -15.97 -45.69 -48.27
C ARG A 2 -15.82 -44.17 -48.11
N VAL A 3 -16.85 -43.50 -47.57
CA VAL A 3 -16.92 -42.46 -46.49
C VAL A 3 -18.40 -41.99 -46.45
N HIS A 4 -19.36 -42.88 -46.16
CA HIS A 4 -20.06 -42.81 -44.88
C HIS A 4 -19.09 -42.66 -43.70
N LEU A 5 -19.18 -41.60 -42.88
CA LEU A 5 -19.04 -41.73 -41.41
C LEU A 5 -19.21 -40.44 -40.59
N ARG A 6 -19.14 -39.23 -41.17
CA ARG A 6 -19.23 -38.00 -40.33
C ARG A 6 -20.61 -37.33 -40.31
N GLY A 7 -21.46 -37.57 -41.31
CA GLY A 7 -22.84 -37.09 -41.32
C GLY A 7 -23.80 -37.84 -40.40
N LEU A 8 -23.39 -38.99 -39.84
CA LEU A 8 -24.25 -39.89 -39.06
C LEU A 8 -24.22 -39.63 -37.55
N LEU A 9 -23.28 -38.80 -37.07
CA LEU A 9 -23.06 -38.54 -35.64
C LEU A 9 -23.85 -37.32 -35.13
N ILE A 10 -24.23 -36.41 -36.02
CA ILE A 10 -25.00 -35.20 -35.68
C ILE A 10 -26.52 -35.51 -35.62
N ALA A 11 -26.98 -36.54 -36.32
CA ALA A 11 -28.38 -36.98 -36.31
C ALA A 11 -28.77 -37.81 -35.07
N LEU A 12 -27.80 -38.31 -34.28
CA LEU A 12 -28.07 -39.20 -33.14
C LEU A 12 -28.16 -38.49 -31.78
N LEU A 13 -27.78 -37.20 -31.69
CA LEU A 13 -27.84 -36.45 -30.42
C LEU A 13 -29.09 -35.55 -30.29
N LEU A 14 -29.80 -35.30 -31.39
CA LEU A 14 -31.02 -34.47 -31.42
C LEU A 14 -32.32 -35.30 -31.31
N ILE A 15 -32.21 -36.63 -31.27
CA ILE A 15 -33.33 -37.59 -31.23
C ILE A 15 -33.12 -38.59 -30.07
N LEU A 16 -32.75 -38.07 -28.89
CA LEU A 16 -33.24 -38.58 -27.60
C LEU A 16 -34.33 -37.59 -27.19
N VAL A 17 -35.53 -37.65 -27.79
CA VAL A 17 -36.57 -38.62 -27.44
C VAL A 17 -36.61 -38.72 -25.90
N ALA A 18 -37.32 -37.82 -25.22
CA ALA A 18 -38.78 -37.78 -25.25
C ALA A 18 -39.39 -39.18 -25.10
N ALA A 19 -39.14 -39.87 -23.98
CA ALA A 19 -40.01 -40.94 -23.48
C ALA A 19 -39.45 -41.57 -22.18
N ALA A 20 -39.64 -40.89 -21.05
CA ALA A 20 -39.80 -41.54 -19.76
C ALA A 20 -40.50 -40.55 -18.81
N CYS A 21 -41.80 -40.34 -18.99
CA CYS A 21 -42.86 -40.82 -18.08
C CYS A 21 -43.27 -39.73 -17.06
N ARG A 22 -44.39 -39.00 -17.23
CA ARG A 22 -45.82 -39.41 -17.05
C ARG A 22 -46.20 -39.40 -15.56
N GLY A 23 -47.19 -38.66 -15.06
CA GLY A 23 -48.23 -37.83 -15.67
C GLY A 23 -49.06 -37.06 -14.62
N GLU A 24 -50.16 -36.45 -15.11
CA GLU A 24 -51.39 -35.98 -14.42
C GLU A 24 -51.24 -34.95 -13.27
N ASP A 25 -51.91 -33.78 -13.19
CA ASP A 25 -53.24 -33.38 -13.63
C ASP A 25 -53.42 -31.84 -13.77
N ALA A 26 -54.33 -31.48 -14.68
CA ALA A 26 -55.28 -30.35 -14.77
C ALA A 26 -55.01 -28.93 -14.17
N LYS A 27 -55.23 -27.91 -15.02
CA LYS A 27 -55.63 -26.51 -14.69
C LYS A 27 -57.03 -26.52 -14.02
N THR A 28 -57.47 -25.60 -13.15
CA THR A 28 -57.63 -24.13 -13.28
C THR A 28 -58.18 -23.53 -11.94
N PRO A 29 -58.53 -22.22 -11.85
CA PRO A 29 -58.00 -21.23 -10.91
C PRO A 29 -58.78 -21.09 -9.58
N GLY A 30 -58.15 -20.55 -8.54
CA GLY A 30 -58.81 -20.30 -7.26
C GLY A 30 -58.01 -19.35 -6.38
N ASP A 31 -58.72 -18.33 -5.92
CA ASP A 31 -58.30 -17.14 -5.21
C ASP A 31 -57.77 -17.41 -3.79
N GLU A 32 -57.04 -16.43 -3.26
CA GLU A 32 -56.73 -16.16 -1.86
C GLU A 32 -55.77 -17.09 -1.07
N GLY A 33 -54.68 -16.48 -0.59
CA GLY A 33 -54.15 -16.80 0.74
C GLY A 33 -52.70 -17.28 0.86
N GLN A 34 -51.72 -16.58 0.30
CA GLN A 34 -50.33 -16.70 0.78
C GLN A 34 -49.80 -15.40 1.39
N ARG A 35 -50.04 -15.37 2.70
CA ARG A 35 -49.33 -14.68 3.77
C ARG A 35 -47.86 -14.41 3.40
N LYS A 36 -47.52 -13.12 3.48
CA LYS A 36 -46.19 -12.54 3.72
C LYS A 36 -45.19 -13.52 4.33
N GLU A 37 -44.19 -13.89 3.56
CA GLU A 37 -42.80 -13.97 4.03
C GLU A 37 -41.93 -13.17 3.06
N LYS A 38 -42.06 -11.84 3.18
CA LYS A 38 -40.95 -10.94 2.88
C LYS A 38 -39.82 -11.38 3.82
N SER A 39 -38.93 -12.22 3.31
CA SER A 39 -37.60 -12.38 3.90
C SER A 39 -36.96 -11.00 3.89
N ALA A 40 -37.03 -10.36 5.05
CA ALA A 40 -36.41 -9.09 5.32
C ALA A 40 -34.90 -9.31 5.20
N ARG A 41 -34.33 -8.93 4.06
CA ARG A 41 -32.94 -8.50 4.02
C ARG A 41 -32.85 -7.25 4.86
N THR A 42 -32.55 -7.42 6.14
CA THR A 42 -31.81 -6.39 6.85
C THR A 42 -30.40 -6.39 6.24
N PRO A 43 -29.94 -5.23 5.77
CA PRO A 43 -28.70 -4.76 6.32
C PRO A 43 -29.01 -3.39 6.91
N ASP A 44 -29.31 -3.40 8.20
CA ASP A 44 -29.01 -2.23 9.03
C ASP A 44 -27.52 -2.36 9.37
N SER A 45 -26.70 -2.25 8.32
CA SER A 45 -25.28 -1.99 8.48
C SER A 45 -25.22 -0.51 8.80
N GLU A 46 -24.81 -0.16 10.02
CA GLU A 46 -24.43 1.21 10.32
C GLU A 46 -23.58 1.73 9.16
N PRO A 47 -23.87 2.92 8.61
CA PRO A 47 -23.11 3.43 7.47
C PRO A 47 -21.64 3.44 7.88
N GLU A 48 -20.82 2.63 7.20
CA GLU A 48 -19.39 2.58 7.45
C GLU A 48 -18.85 4.02 7.46
N PRO A 49 -17.94 4.36 8.39
CA PRO A 49 -17.34 5.68 8.44
C PRO A 49 -16.81 6.01 7.05
N ARG A 50 -17.43 7.02 6.41
CA ARG A 50 -17.07 7.48 5.06
C ARG A 50 -15.78 8.30 5.05
N GLU A 51 -14.92 8.03 6.02
CA GLU A 51 -13.72 8.77 6.30
C GLU A 51 -12.61 7.83 6.77
N VAL A 52 -11.39 8.24 6.47
CA VAL A 52 -10.15 7.59 6.88
C VAL A 52 -9.22 8.68 7.39
N PHE A 53 -8.83 8.58 8.66
CA PHE A 53 -8.05 9.61 9.36
C PHE A 53 -8.68 11.02 9.30
N GLY A 54 -10.01 11.12 9.18
CA GLY A 54 -10.73 12.39 8.99
C GLY A 54 -10.69 12.94 7.56
N LEU A 55 -10.17 12.18 6.59
CA LEU A 55 -10.26 12.48 5.17
C LEU A 55 -11.42 11.74 4.52
N PRO A 56 -12.14 12.36 3.57
CA PRO A 56 -13.31 11.76 2.96
C PRO A 56 -12.92 10.61 2.02
N LEU A 57 -13.68 9.51 2.05
CA LEU A 57 -13.58 8.45 1.06
C LEU A 57 -14.20 8.89 -0.28
N PRO A 58 -13.63 8.50 -1.43
CA PRO A 58 -14.25 8.76 -2.73
C PRO A 58 -15.62 8.05 -2.82
N PRO A 59 -16.55 8.57 -3.64
CA PRO A 59 -17.90 8.02 -3.71
C PRO A 59 -17.99 6.65 -4.40
N ASP A 60 -17.02 6.32 -5.25
CA ASP A 60 -16.99 5.09 -6.06
C ASP A 60 -15.69 4.30 -5.79
N TYR A 61 -15.59 3.72 -4.60
CA TYR A 61 -14.51 2.77 -4.28
C TYR A 61 -15.04 1.33 -4.24
N SER A 62 -14.19 0.40 -4.67
CA SER A 62 -14.49 -1.03 -4.73
C SER A 62 -14.03 -1.79 -3.49
N ASP A 63 -12.98 -1.30 -2.81
CA ASP A 63 -12.37 -2.02 -1.69
C ASP A 63 -11.60 -1.05 -0.77
N ARG A 64 -11.53 -1.39 0.53
CA ARG A 64 -10.78 -0.67 1.56
C ARG A 64 -9.98 -1.69 2.37
N LEU A 65 -8.67 -1.49 2.42
CA LEU A 65 -7.72 -2.36 3.09
C LEU A 65 -7.01 -1.57 4.19
N GLU A 66 -7.23 -1.95 5.44
CA GLU A 66 -6.48 -1.40 6.58
C GLU A 66 -5.15 -2.13 6.70
N ILE A 67 -4.08 -1.52 6.18
CA ILE A 67 -2.75 -2.14 6.13
C ILE A 67 -2.05 -2.00 7.48
N SER A 68 -2.21 -0.85 8.13
CA SER A 68 -1.72 -0.58 9.49
C SER A 68 -2.56 0.52 10.15
N GLU A 69 -2.29 0.81 11.42
CA GLU A 69 -2.89 1.93 12.16
C GLU A 69 -2.63 3.30 11.49
N THR A 70 -1.64 3.39 10.61
CA THR A 70 -1.20 4.63 9.95
C THR A 70 -1.39 4.62 8.44
N LEU A 71 -1.83 3.50 7.85
CA LEU A 71 -1.97 3.33 6.41
C LEU A 71 -3.23 2.55 6.06
N VAL A 72 -4.07 3.18 5.25
CA VAL A 72 -5.25 2.54 4.67
C VAL A 72 -5.20 2.73 3.17
N THR A 73 -5.39 1.64 2.43
CA THR A 73 -5.37 1.62 0.97
C THR A 73 -6.78 1.43 0.46
N VAL A 74 -7.19 2.25 -0.52
CA VAL A 74 -8.52 2.22 -1.12
C VAL A 74 -8.40 1.99 -2.61
N HIS A 75 -9.14 1.02 -3.13
CA HIS A 75 -9.21 0.73 -4.56
C HIS A 75 -10.44 1.39 -5.17
N THR A 76 -10.28 2.04 -6.32
CA THR A 76 -11.37 2.77 -6.97
C THR A 76 -11.33 2.61 -8.50
N SER A 77 -12.51 2.69 -9.11
CA SER A 77 -12.73 2.79 -10.55
C SER A 77 -12.58 4.23 -11.08
N MET A 78 -12.54 5.21 -10.19
CA MET A 78 -12.41 6.62 -10.56
C MET A 78 -11.06 6.90 -11.22
N THR A 79 -11.06 7.84 -12.14
CA THR A 79 -9.84 8.36 -12.79
C THR A 79 -9.10 9.34 -11.88
N VAL A 80 -7.82 9.58 -12.17
CA VAL A 80 -7.00 10.59 -11.46
C VAL A 80 -7.68 11.97 -11.47
N ALA A 81 -8.28 12.35 -12.59
CA ALA A 81 -8.95 13.63 -12.75
C ALA A 81 -10.19 13.76 -11.88
N GLU A 82 -11.02 12.71 -11.82
CA GLU A 82 -12.21 12.67 -10.97
C GLU A 82 -11.85 12.70 -9.48
N LEU A 83 -10.81 11.95 -9.08
CA LEU A 83 -10.32 11.97 -7.69
C LEU A 83 -9.74 13.32 -7.32
N SER A 84 -8.93 13.90 -8.20
CA SER A 84 -8.38 15.23 -7.98
C SER A 84 -9.49 16.28 -7.83
N ALA A 85 -10.52 16.24 -8.67
CA ALA A 85 -11.69 17.13 -8.54
C ALA A 85 -12.45 16.89 -7.23
N PHE A 86 -12.70 15.61 -6.89
CA PHE A 86 -13.38 15.22 -5.66
C PHE A 86 -12.66 15.76 -4.42
N PHE A 87 -11.36 15.53 -4.30
CA PHE A 87 -10.61 15.96 -3.13
C PHE A 87 -10.37 17.47 -3.13
N ARG A 88 -10.08 18.12 -4.26
CA ARG A 88 -9.91 19.59 -4.31
C ARG A 88 -11.18 20.34 -3.87
N SER A 89 -12.35 19.76 -4.10
CA SER A 89 -13.62 20.36 -3.64
C SER A 89 -13.85 20.24 -2.12
N ARG A 90 -13.09 19.40 -1.41
CA ARG A 90 -13.28 19.08 0.01
C ARG A 90 -12.06 19.43 0.88
N LEU A 91 -10.88 19.39 0.29
CA LEU A 91 -9.59 19.61 0.95
C LEU A 91 -9.06 20.99 0.58
N VAL A 92 -9.28 21.96 1.47
CA VAL A 92 -8.92 23.37 1.23
C VAL A 92 -7.44 23.63 1.51
N ASP A 93 -6.90 23.02 2.57
CA ASP A 93 -5.54 23.27 3.04
C ASP A 93 -4.54 22.20 2.56
N TYR A 94 -4.61 21.86 1.26
CA TYR A 94 -3.81 20.81 0.65
C TYR A 94 -3.20 21.24 -0.68
N GLU A 95 -1.95 20.85 -0.89
CA GLU A 95 -1.21 20.98 -2.14
C GLU A 95 -1.23 19.66 -2.92
N TYR A 96 -1.32 19.74 -4.24
CA TYR A 96 -1.36 18.59 -5.13
C TYR A 96 -0.12 18.59 -6.00
N VAL A 97 0.70 17.55 -5.85
CA VAL A 97 1.98 17.41 -6.54
C VAL A 97 1.93 16.18 -7.42
N GLU A 98 2.03 16.37 -8.73
CA GLU A 98 2.01 15.27 -9.71
C GLU A 98 3.45 14.88 -10.07
N MET A 99 3.80 13.60 -9.88
CA MET A 99 5.12 13.07 -10.20
C MET A 99 5.03 11.62 -10.69
N SER A 100 5.58 11.34 -11.87
CA SER A 100 5.75 9.97 -12.40
C SER A 100 4.48 9.11 -12.38
N GLY A 101 3.34 9.68 -12.77
CA GLY A 101 2.05 8.97 -12.79
C GLY A 101 1.43 8.77 -11.40
N ARG A 102 1.94 9.47 -10.38
CA ARG A 102 1.35 9.56 -9.05
C ARG A 102 0.92 10.99 -8.76
N VAL A 103 -0.11 11.15 -7.94
CA VAL A 103 -0.54 12.45 -7.42
C VAL A 103 -0.49 12.40 -5.91
N ARG A 104 0.35 13.22 -5.31
CA ARG A 104 0.44 13.38 -3.86
C ARG A 104 -0.43 14.55 -3.43
N VAL A 105 -1.23 14.34 -2.40
CA VAL A 105 -2.06 15.36 -1.76
C VAL A 105 -1.50 15.63 -0.38
N LEU A 106 -0.75 16.72 -0.29
CA LEU A 106 0.07 17.07 0.86
C LEU A 106 -0.63 18.15 1.68
N PRO A 107 -0.77 18.00 3.00
CA PRO A 107 -1.36 19.03 3.82
C PRO A 107 -0.44 20.24 3.95
N LEU A 108 -1.02 21.44 3.89
CA LEU A 108 -0.35 22.70 4.19
C LEU A 108 -0.22 22.93 5.70
N ARG A 109 -1.11 22.31 6.49
CA ARG A 109 -1.05 22.36 7.95
C ARG A 109 -0.16 21.24 8.50
N PRO A 110 0.67 21.54 9.51
CA PRO A 110 1.28 20.50 10.32
C PRO A 110 0.19 19.58 10.91
N HIS A 111 0.52 18.30 11.06
CA HIS A 111 -0.32 17.31 11.77
C HIS A 111 -1.65 16.98 11.08
N SER A 112 -1.72 17.13 9.77
CA SER A 112 -2.83 16.62 8.98
C SER A 112 -2.42 15.36 8.22
N PRO A 113 -3.35 14.45 7.96
CA PRO A 113 -3.13 13.26 7.13
C PRO A 113 -2.85 13.64 5.67
N SER A 114 -2.24 12.74 4.90
CA SER A 114 -1.92 12.94 3.47
C SER A 114 -2.45 11.80 2.61
N LEU A 115 -2.54 12.03 1.29
CA LEU A 115 -2.97 11.00 0.33
C LEU A 115 -1.96 10.83 -0.81
N GLU A 116 -1.87 9.63 -1.38
CA GLU A 116 -1.20 9.41 -2.66
C GLU A 116 -2.11 8.60 -3.60
N PHE A 117 -2.28 9.07 -4.83
CA PHE A 117 -3.01 8.39 -5.90
C PHE A 117 -2.01 7.78 -6.86
N TYR A 118 -2.22 6.53 -7.26
CA TYR A 118 -1.40 5.92 -8.30
C TYR A 118 -2.13 4.75 -8.98
N THR A 119 -1.73 4.47 -10.22
CA THR A 119 -2.23 3.31 -10.95
C THR A 119 -1.40 2.07 -10.60
N LEU A 120 -2.05 0.95 -10.29
CA LEU A 120 -1.37 -0.34 -10.15
C LEU A 120 -1.01 -0.92 -11.52
N ALA A 121 0.27 -1.24 -11.73
CA ALA A 121 0.72 -1.94 -12.92
C ALA A 121 0.12 -3.37 -12.95
N GLY A 122 -0.53 -3.74 -14.06
CA GLY A 122 -1.02 -5.11 -14.30
C GLY A 122 -2.49 -5.40 -13.96
N ARG A 123 -3.19 -4.56 -13.18
CA ARG A 123 -4.63 -4.71 -12.88
C ARG A 123 -5.50 -3.75 -13.69
N HIS A 124 -5.48 -3.87 -15.03
CA HIS A 124 -6.36 -3.10 -15.95
C HIS A 124 -6.39 -1.57 -15.75
N GLY A 125 -5.36 -0.97 -15.13
CA GLY A 125 -5.35 0.46 -14.85
C GLY A 125 -6.19 0.88 -13.63
N GLN A 126 -6.54 -0.06 -12.74
CA GLN A 126 -7.22 0.25 -11.48
C GLN A 126 -6.37 1.23 -10.65
N LEU A 127 -7.04 2.25 -10.12
CA LEU A 127 -6.42 3.32 -9.36
C LEU A 127 -6.53 3.04 -7.86
N VAL A 128 -5.46 3.35 -7.16
CA VAL A 128 -5.32 3.15 -5.72
C VAL A 128 -5.06 4.47 -5.03
N ILE A 129 -5.71 4.66 -3.88
CA ILE A 129 -5.51 5.79 -2.99
C ILE A 129 -4.93 5.26 -1.68
N ASP A 130 -3.73 5.69 -1.35
CA ASP A 130 -3.16 5.45 -0.02
C ASP A 130 -3.46 6.65 0.87
N TYR A 131 -4.05 6.37 2.03
CA TYR A 131 -4.29 7.31 3.10
C TYR A 131 -3.22 7.12 4.16
N HIS A 132 -2.52 8.19 4.49
CA HIS A 132 -1.53 8.21 5.54
C HIS A 132 -2.04 9.04 6.71
N ALA A 133 -2.04 8.45 7.91
CA ALA A 133 -2.37 9.19 9.13
C ALA A 133 -1.43 10.39 9.32
N ALA A 134 -1.90 11.40 10.05
CA ALA A 134 -1.04 12.50 10.45
C ALA A 134 0.20 11.94 11.18
N PRO A 135 1.42 12.38 10.85
CA PRO A 135 2.60 11.90 11.54
C PRO A 135 2.49 12.30 13.02
N ASP A 136 2.54 11.31 13.92
CA ASP A 136 2.65 11.54 15.35
C ASP A 136 3.87 12.44 15.59
N VAL A 137 3.65 13.59 16.24
CA VAL A 137 4.69 14.59 16.53
C VAL A 137 5.82 13.95 17.31
N ALA A 138 5.50 13.02 18.22
CA ALA A 138 6.48 12.28 18.99
C ALA A 138 7.35 11.43 18.07
N ALA A 139 6.75 10.67 17.15
CA ALA A 139 7.49 9.84 16.20
C ALA A 139 8.36 10.68 15.25
N ARG A 140 7.90 11.87 14.84
CA ARG A 140 8.64 12.75 13.93
C ARG A 140 9.79 13.49 14.63
N GLU A 141 9.58 13.96 15.86
CA GLU A 141 10.63 14.59 16.65
C GLU A 141 11.67 13.55 17.09
N LEU A 142 11.22 12.32 17.40
CA LEU A 142 12.10 11.18 17.62
C LEU A 142 12.93 10.88 16.36
N ALA A 143 12.29 10.76 15.19
CA ALA A 143 12.98 10.54 13.92
C ALA A 143 13.95 11.69 13.57
N ARG A 144 13.57 12.94 13.84
CA ARG A 144 14.43 14.12 13.65
C ARG A 144 15.63 14.08 14.60
N SER A 145 15.41 13.77 15.88
CA SER A 145 16.49 13.65 16.87
C SER A 145 17.47 12.50 16.57
N GLN A 146 17.04 11.55 15.75
CA GLN A 146 17.83 10.41 15.28
C GLN A 146 18.37 10.59 13.85
N SER A 147 18.12 11.75 13.22
CA SER A 147 18.58 12.00 11.86
C SER A 147 20.10 12.21 11.81
N LEU A 148 20.69 12.01 10.63
CA LEU A 148 22.13 12.26 10.42
C LEU A 148 22.50 13.71 10.75
N GLU A 149 21.60 14.66 10.49
CA GLU A 149 21.77 16.07 10.84
C GLU A 149 21.83 16.29 12.35
N ALA A 150 20.94 15.64 13.12
CA ALA A 150 20.96 15.74 14.58
C ALA A 150 22.20 15.07 15.20
N ILE A 151 22.70 14.00 14.60
CA ILE A 151 23.97 13.38 14.99
C ILE A 151 25.13 14.34 14.66
N ALA A 152 25.09 15.01 13.51
CA ALA A 152 26.13 15.92 13.06
C ALA A 152 26.26 17.19 13.93
N GLU A 153 25.19 17.65 14.56
CA GLU A 153 25.26 18.75 15.55
C GLU A 153 26.26 18.46 16.68
N LYS A 154 26.46 17.19 17.02
CA LYS A 154 27.37 16.73 18.07
C LYS A 154 28.72 16.26 17.53
N ASP A 155 28.88 16.18 16.22
CA ASP A 155 30.04 15.60 15.55
C ASP A 155 30.53 16.50 14.40
N GLY A 156 31.59 17.27 14.68
CA GLY A 156 32.14 18.23 13.72
C GLY A 156 32.73 17.61 12.45
N ASP A 157 33.12 16.34 12.48
CA ASP A 157 33.60 15.64 11.29
C ASP A 157 32.43 15.22 10.40
N LEU A 158 31.36 14.72 11.00
CA LEU A 158 30.12 14.40 10.29
C LEU A 158 29.45 15.65 9.72
N ALA A 159 29.41 16.75 10.47
CA ALA A 159 28.86 18.02 10.00
C ALA A 159 29.56 18.52 8.74
N ARG A 160 30.90 18.54 8.75
CA ARG A 160 31.72 18.90 7.58
C ARG A 160 31.48 17.96 6.40
N ALA A 161 31.37 16.66 6.65
CA ALA A 161 31.11 15.68 5.61
C ALA A 161 29.71 15.84 4.97
N LEU A 162 28.68 16.12 5.77
CA LEU A 162 27.32 16.40 5.29
C LEU A 162 27.26 17.72 4.51
N GLU A 163 27.90 18.78 4.99
CA GLU A 163 27.99 20.05 4.28
C GLU A 163 28.71 19.89 2.94
N HIS A 164 29.84 19.17 2.92
CA HIS A 164 30.56 18.84 1.69
C HIS A 164 29.69 18.03 0.72
N ALA A 165 28.95 17.03 1.21
CA ALA A 165 28.05 16.23 0.37
C ALA A 165 26.86 17.04 -0.17
N ARG A 166 26.35 18.01 0.59
CA ARG A 166 25.28 18.93 0.15
C ARG A 166 25.76 19.86 -0.96
N ASN A 167 26.98 20.38 -0.83
CA ASN A 167 27.56 21.32 -1.78
C ASN A 167 28.17 20.62 -3.01
N ASN A 168 28.51 19.33 -2.89
CA ASN A 168 29.05 18.49 -3.95
C ASN A 168 28.23 17.20 -4.07
N PRO A 169 26.97 17.27 -4.55
CA PRO A 169 26.16 16.08 -4.76
C PRO A 169 26.88 15.19 -5.78
N THR A 170 27.38 14.04 -5.34
CA THR A 170 28.15 13.10 -6.16
C THR A 170 27.35 12.73 -7.41
N THR A 171 27.82 13.15 -8.58
CA THR A 171 27.26 12.79 -9.90
C THR A 171 27.58 11.35 -10.31
N ASN A 172 28.52 10.70 -9.62
CA ASN A 172 28.95 9.34 -9.91
C ASN A 172 28.15 8.31 -9.10
N ARG A 173 27.37 7.49 -9.81
CA ARG A 173 26.46 6.44 -9.33
C ARG A 173 27.11 5.26 -8.57
N GLY A 174 28.33 5.42 -8.04
CA GLY A 174 29.07 4.36 -7.35
C GLY A 174 30.07 4.83 -6.30
N GLU A 175 30.23 6.14 -6.09
CA GLU A 175 31.09 6.65 -5.01
C GLU A 175 30.32 6.64 -3.69
N ARG A 176 30.96 6.09 -2.65
CA ARG A 176 30.39 6.01 -1.30
C ARG A 176 30.23 7.42 -0.74
N ALA A 177 29.06 7.74 -0.18
CA ALA A 177 28.80 9.08 0.29
C ALA A 177 29.82 9.50 1.38
N PRO A 178 30.42 10.71 1.31
CA PRO A 178 31.47 11.14 2.24
C PRO A 178 31.12 11.01 3.73
N TRP A 179 29.85 11.19 4.08
CA TRP A 179 29.36 11.05 5.46
C TRP A 179 29.44 9.61 6.00
N LEU A 180 29.36 8.58 5.15
CA LEU A 180 29.55 7.17 5.56
C LEU A 180 30.98 6.94 6.07
N SER A 181 31.96 7.59 5.46
CA SER A 181 33.35 7.51 5.90
C SER A 181 33.55 8.15 7.28
N ALA A 182 32.85 9.26 7.55
CA ALA A 182 32.89 9.94 8.85
C ALA A 182 32.20 9.14 9.97
N MET A 183 31.24 8.29 9.62
CA MET A 183 30.55 7.41 10.58
C MET A 183 31.31 6.11 10.86
N ARG A 184 32.24 5.70 9.99
CA ARG A 184 32.92 4.38 10.08
C ARG A 184 33.56 4.17 11.46
N GLY A 185 33.35 2.98 12.02
CA GLY A 185 33.88 2.59 13.34
C GLY A 185 33.05 3.09 14.53
N LYS A 186 31.99 3.87 14.30
CA LYS A 186 31.08 4.31 15.35
C LYS A 186 29.93 3.32 15.55
N PRO A 187 29.42 3.14 16.77
CA PRO A 187 28.24 2.32 17.01
C PRO A 187 27.02 2.90 16.28
N VAL A 188 26.13 2.01 15.84
CA VAL A 188 24.87 2.39 15.21
C VAL A 188 23.82 2.59 16.29
N GLU A 189 23.37 3.83 16.46
CA GLU A 189 22.38 4.20 17.48
C GLU A 189 20.99 4.48 16.90
N LEU A 190 20.78 4.16 15.63
CA LEU A 190 19.49 4.31 14.95
C LEU A 190 18.42 3.45 15.65
N ARG A 191 17.19 3.96 15.76
CA ARG A 191 16.06 3.25 16.39
C ARG A 191 14.86 3.17 15.44
N THR A 192 13.97 2.22 15.71
CA THR A 192 12.67 2.10 15.07
C THR A 192 11.71 3.17 15.58
N SER A 193 10.54 3.29 14.94
CA SER A 193 9.43 4.14 15.41
C SER A 193 9.04 3.84 16.86
N ASP A 194 9.17 2.57 17.26
CA ASP A 194 8.79 2.08 18.58
C ASP A 194 9.91 2.27 19.62
N GLY A 195 11.02 2.91 19.21
CA GLY A 195 12.14 3.28 20.09
C GLY A 195 13.18 2.18 20.34
N GLU A 196 13.02 1.01 19.73
CA GLU A 196 13.98 -0.10 19.80
C GLU A 196 15.19 0.17 18.89
N LEU A 197 16.38 -0.33 19.25
CA LEU A 197 17.56 -0.20 18.38
C LEU A 197 17.34 -0.94 17.06
N LEU A 198 17.52 -0.22 15.95
CA LEU A 198 17.35 -0.74 14.60
C LEU A 198 18.39 -1.85 14.31
N ALA A 199 19.64 -1.61 14.70
CA ALA A 199 20.76 -2.52 14.47
C ALA A 199 21.56 -2.74 15.76
N PRO A 200 21.06 -3.55 16.71
CA PRO A 200 21.72 -3.76 18.00
C PRO A 200 23.15 -4.30 17.84
N GLY A 201 24.13 -3.58 18.37
CA GLY A 201 25.54 -3.99 18.34
C GLY A 201 26.23 -3.79 16.99
N ALA A 202 25.56 -3.18 16.00
CA ALA A 202 26.19 -2.86 14.73
C ALA A 202 27.18 -1.68 14.88
N VAL A 203 28.23 -1.73 14.07
CA VAL A 203 29.21 -0.65 13.92
C VAL A 203 29.23 -0.23 12.45
N TRP A 204 29.20 1.07 12.18
CA TRP A 204 29.20 1.60 10.83
C TRP A 204 30.43 1.14 10.06
N GLY A 205 30.21 0.56 8.88
CA GLY A 205 31.26 0.06 8.00
C GLY A 205 31.84 -1.31 8.36
N GLU A 206 31.34 -1.97 9.41
CA GLU A 206 31.74 -3.33 9.78
C GLU A 206 30.69 -4.37 9.38
N PRO A 207 31.09 -5.60 8.99
CA PRO A 207 30.17 -6.70 8.72
C PRO A 207 29.19 -6.90 9.87
N TYR A 208 27.90 -6.91 9.54
CA TYR A 208 26.85 -7.07 10.54
C TYR A 208 25.87 -8.16 10.12
N THR A 209 25.46 -8.97 11.09
CA THR A 209 24.35 -9.91 10.95
C THR A 209 23.42 -9.65 12.14
N PRO A 210 22.17 -9.23 11.91
CA PRO A 210 21.26 -8.91 13.00
C PRO A 210 21.00 -10.14 13.88
N PRO A 211 20.90 -9.98 15.21
CA PRO A 211 20.50 -11.08 16.08
C PRO A 211 19.02 -11.43 15.87
N PRO A 212 18.61 -12.69 16.14
CA PRO A 212 17.20 -13.09 16.05
C PRO A 212 16.28 -12.18 16.87
N GLY A 213 15.16 -11.78 16.27
CA GLY A 213 14.18 -10.89 16.91
C GLY A 213 14.50 -9.40 16.82
N SER A 214 15.66 -9.00 16.27
CA SER A 214 15.92 -7.58 16.00
C SER A 214 15.12 -7.07 14.79
N PRO A 215 14.86 -5.76 14.68
CA PRO A 215 14.06 -5.18 13.60
C PRO A 215 14.57 -5.50 12.17
N LEU A 216 15.88 -5.67 12.03
CA LEU A 216 16.50 -5.99 10.75
C LEU A 216 16.62 -7.51 10.48
N TYR A 217 16.26 -8.36 11.44
CA TYR A 217 16.28 -9.82 11.31
C TYR A 217 15.03 -10.31 10.57
N GLY A 218 15.08 -10.29 9.25
CA GLY A 218 14.00 -10.78 8.40
C GLY A 218 14.50 -11.23 7.02
N GLU A 219 13.67 -11.99 6.30
CA GLU A 219 14.03 -12.51 4.96
C GLU A 219 14.31 -11.38 3.97
N GLN A 220 13.61 -10.25 4.10
CA GLN A 220 13.80 -9.05 3.28
C GLN A 220 15.22 -8.47 3.36
N ASN A 221 15.93 -8.69 4.47
CA ASN A 221 17.29 -8.18 4.68
C ASN A 221 18.36 -9.27 4.57
N ARG A 222 17.99 -10.51 4.28
CA ARG A 222 18.88 -11.67 4.35
C ARG A 222 20.08 -11.55 3.42
N GLU A 223 19.92 -10.91 2.28
CA GLU A 223 21.02 -10.67 1.33
C GLU A 223 22.06 -9.65 1.81
N ASN A 224 21.73 -8.89 2.86
CA ASN A 224 22.63 -7.95 3.51
C ASN A 224 23.42 -8.56 4.67
N PHE A 225 23.08 -9.76 5.12
CA PHE A 225 23.73 -10.38 6.28
C PHE A 225 25.22 -10.61 5.99
N GLY A 226 26.07 -10.20 6.92
CA GLY A 226 27.53 -10.21 6.79
C GLY A 226 28.10 -9.10 5.91
N ARG A 227 27.28 -8.20 5.35
CA ARG A 227 27.77 -7.00 4.67
C ARG A 227 28.07 -5.88 5.67
N PRO A 228 29.03 -4.99 5.36
CA PRO A 228 29.26 -3.78 6.14
C PRO A 228 27.99 -2.96 6.37
N PHE A 229 27.67 -2.66 7.63
CA PHE A 229 26.52 -1.81 7.95
C PHE A 229 26.70 -0.40 7.36
N GLY A 230 25.69 0.10 6.65
CA GLY A 230 25.76 1.33 5.84
C GLY A 230 26.00 1.10 4.34
N ASP A 231 26.39 -0.11 3.93
CA ASP A 231 26.36 -0.57 2.52
C ASP A 231 25.18 -1.51 2.24
N TRP A 232 24.27 -1.64 3.21
CA TRP A 232 23.09 -2.47 3.12
C TRP A 232 22.14 -1.90 2.07
N ARG A 233 21.60 -2.79 1.23
CA ARG A 233 20.60 -2.45 0.22
C ARG A 233 19.22 -2.57 0.87
N MET A 234 18.53 -1.46 1.04
CA MET A 234 17.17 -1.46 1.55
C MET A 234 16.21 -1.79 0.39
N HIS A 235 15.34 -2.79 0.57
CA HIS A 235 14.29 -3.19 -0.35
C HIS A 235 12.96 -2.54 0.02
#